data_AF-A0A356IF86-F1
#
_entry.id   AF-A0A356IF86-F1
#
_cell.length_a   1.000
_cell.length_b   1.000
_cell.length_c   1.000
_cell.angle_alpha   90.00
_cell.angle_beta   90.00
_cell.angle_gamma   90.00
#
_symmetry.space_group_name_H-M   'P 1'
#
loop_
_entity.id
_entity.type
_entity.pdbx_description
1 polymer ?
#
loop_
_entity_poly.entity_id
_entity_poly.type
_entity_poly.pdbx_seq_one_letter_code
_entity_poly.pdbx_strand_id
1 'polypeptide(L)' 'ILIIHSDDDGSVPIQQAIDMEAALEASGITHGFLHYGDRGHMRITDEVIIESLAFIDRLNR' A
#
# COMPACT_ATOMS: atom_id res chain seq x y z
N ILE A 1 8.04 4.84 -1.27
CA ILE A 1 6.61 5.13 -0.98
C ILE A 1 5.93 3.82 -0.58
N LEU A 2 5.02 3.83 0.40
CA LEU A 2 4.20 2.65 0.71
C LEU A 2 2.76 2.90 0.29
N ILE A 3 2.21 2.00 -0.52
CA ILE A 3 0.80 1.98 -0.93
C ILE A 3 0.13 0.86 -0.13
N ILE A 4 -1.08 1.12 0.38
CA ILE A 4 -1.85 0.14 1.15
C ILE A 4 -3.30 0.20 0.68
N HIS A 5 -3.87 -0.91 0.22
CA HIS A 5 -5.25 -0.94 -0.28
C HIS A 5 -5.92 -2.30 -0.12
N SER A 6 -7.25 -2.32 -0.16
CA SER A 6 -8.07 -3.55 -0.17
C SER A 6 -8.93 -3.68 -1.42
N ASP A 7 -9.06 -4.88 -1.98
CA ASP A 7 -9.90 -5.15 -3.17
C ASP A 7 -11.37 -4.76 -2.95
N ASP A 8 -11.88 -5.03 -1.76
CA ASP A 8 -13.27 -4.86 -1.37
C ASP A 8 -13.56 -3.48 -0.73
N ASP A 9 -12.67 -2.49 -0.92
CA ASP A 9 -12.93 -1.11 -0.51
C ASP A 9 -14.11 -0.54 -1.32
N GLY A 10 -15.27 -0.46 -0.69
CA GLY A 10 -16.50 0.10 -1.27
C GLY A 10 -16.51 1.62 -1.44
N SER A 11 -15.48 2.32 -0.96
CA SER A 11 -15.34 3.78 -1.04
C SER A 11 -14.38 4.20 -2.14
N VAL A 12 -13.24 3.51 -2.27
CA VAL A 12 -12.18 3.83 -3.23
C VAL A 12 -11.80 2.59 -4.05
N PRO A 13 -12.01 2.59 -5.38
CA PRO A 13 -11.67 1.44 -6.23
C PRO A 13 -10.17 1.13 -6.25
N ILE A 14 -9.82 -0.17 -6.19
CA ILE A 14 -8.41 -0.60 -6.14
C ILE A 14 -7.58 -0.22 -7.38
N GLN A 15 -8.22 -0.07 -8.55
CA GLN A 15 -7.48 0.16 -9.79
C GLN A 15 -6.51 1.35 -9.70
N GLN A 16 -6.86 2.39 -8.94
CA GLN A 16 -5.99 3.55 -8.75
C GLN A 16 -4.71 3.21 -7.98
N ALA A 17 -4.79 2.30 -7.00
CA ALA A 17 -3.62 1.84 -6.24
C ALA A 17 -2.71 0.95 -7.12
N ILE A 18 -3.30 0.08 -7.94
CA ILE A 18 -2.57 -0.75 -8.92
C ILE A 18 -1.88 0.13 -9.97
N ASP A 19 -2.58 1.13 -10.51
CA ASP A 19 -2.03 2.03 -11.52
C ASP A 19 -0.84 2.84 -10.96
N MET A 20 -0.92 3.26 -9.68
CA MET A 20 0.17 3.95 -9.00
C MET A 20 1.38 3.04 -8.77
N GLU A 21 1.16 1.79 -8.34
CA GLU A 21 2.23 0.80 -8.17
C GLU A 21 2.96 0.56 -9.49
N ALA A 22 2.23 0.32 -10.57
CA ALA A 22 2.81 0.14 -11.90
C ALA A 22 3.60 1.37 -12.37
N ALA A 23 3.11 2.59 -12.09
CA ALA A 23 3.80 3.83 -12.45
C ALA A 23 5.10 4.04 -11.66
N LEU A 24 5.12 3.68 -10.37
CA LEU A 24 6.31 3.75 -9.52
C LEU A 24 7.36 2.72 -9.96
N GLU A 25 6.93 1.49 -10.26
CA GLU A 25 7.79 0.43 -10.77
C GLU A 25 8.42 0.82 -12.12
N ALA A 26 7.61 1.30 -13.07
CA ALA A 26 8.09 1.77 -14.37
C ALA A 26 9.09 2.94 -14.26
N SER A 27 9.02 3.72 -13.18
CA SER A 27 9.91 4.84 -12.89
C SER A 27 11.16 4.43 -12.08
N GLY A 28 11.29 3.16 -11.69
CA GLY A 28 12.39 2.66 -10.87
C GLY A 28 12.44 3.26 -9.45
N ILE A 29 11.30 3.76 -8.95
CA ILE A 29 11.22 4.38 -7.63
C ILE A 29 11.04 3.30 -6.57
N THR A 30 11.84 3.34 -5.51
CA THR A 30 11.66 2.41 -4.39
C THR A 30 10.29 2.59 -3.73
N HIS A 31 9.50 1.52 -3.77
CA HIS A 31 8.16 1.51 -3.21
C HIS A 31 7.80 0.14 -2.64
N GLY A 32 6.63 0.06 -2.00
CA GLY A 32 6.01 -1.19 -1.58
C GLY A 32 4.51 -1.08 -1.69
N PHE A 33 3.85 -2.21 -1.92
CA PHE A 33 2.40 -2.30 -2.02
C PHE A 33 1.89 -3.40 -1.09
N LEU A 34 1.18 -2.99 -0.03
CA LEU A 34 0.45 -3.89 0.86
C LEU A 34 -1.00 -4.00 0.38
N HIS A 35 -1.28 -5.13 -0.23
CA HIS A 35 -2.56 -5.42 -0.86
C HIS A 35 -3.32 -6.48 -0.07
N TYR A 36 -4.55 -6.17 0.28
CA TYR A 36 -5.49 -7.06 0.96
C TYR A 36 -6.71 -7.36 0.07
N GLY A 37 -7.35 -8.52 0.28
CA GLY A 37 -8.56 -8.88 -0.47
C GLY A 37 -9.88 -8.58 0.26
N ASP A 38 -9.83 -8.36 1.57
CA ASP A 38 -10.98 -8.56 2.47
C ASP A 38 -11.06 -7.57 3.65
N ARG A 39 -10.37 -6.43 3.56
CA ARG A 39 -10.26 -5.43 4.64
C ARG A 39 -11.22 -4.25 4.49
N GLY A 40 -12.02 -4.20 3.43
CA GLY A 40 -12.92 -3.10 3.10
C GLY A 40 -12.19 -1.75 3.01
N HIS A 41 -12.91 -0.66 3.28
CA HIS A 41 -12.25 0.64 3.44
C HIS A 41 -11.37 0.63 4.69
N MET A 42 -10.06 0.70 4.44
CA MET A 42 -9.05 0.46 5.46
C MET A 42 -9.01 1.57 6.51
N ARG A 43 -9.12 1.17 7.78
CA ARG A 43 -8.78 2.05 8.92
C ARG A 43 -7.28 2.03 9.16
N ILE A 44 -6.77 3.07 9.82
CA ILE A 44 -5.41 3.01 10.39
C ILE A 44 -5.44 2.08 11.60
N THR A 45 -5.04 0.83 11.40
CA THR A 45 -4.93 -0.20 12.44
C THR A 45 -3.48 -0.34 12.90
N ASP A 46 -3.27 -1.04 14.01
CA ASP A 46 -1.92 -1.35 14.51
C ASP A 46 -1.09 -2.12 13.48
N GLU A 47 -1.73 -3.03 12.72
CA GLU A 47 -1.07 -3.75 11.62
C GLU A 47 -0.55 -2.80 10.54
N VAL A 48 -1.39 -1.85 10.10
CA VAL A 48 -1.00 -0.83 9.11
C VAL A 48 0.18 0.00 9.62
N ILE A 49 0.18 0.36 10.91
CA ILE A 49 1.27 1.11 11.54
C ILE A 49 2.55 0.28 11.56
N ILE A 50 2.48 -0.98 11.98
CA ILE A 50 3.63 -1.89 12.06
C ILE A 50 4.26 -2.06 10.67
N GLU A 51 3.46 -2.34 9.65
CA GLU A 51 3.94 -2.52 8.28
C GLU A 51 4.54 -1.23 7.70
N SER A 52 3.94 -0.08 8.02
CA SER A 52 4.47 1.24 7.63
C SER A 52 5.84 1.50 8.26
N LEU A 53 6.00 1.21 9.55
CA LEU A 53 7.27 1.36 10.26
C LEU A 53 8.32 0.37 9.74
N ALA A 54 7.92 -0.88 9.46
CA ALA A 54 8.81 -1.89 8.89
C ALA A 54 9.32 -1.48 7.50
N PHE A 55 8.46 -0.88 6.67
CA PHE A 55 8.87 -0.32 5.38
C PHE A 55 9.89 0.81 5.55
N ILE A 56 9.65 1.74 6.49
CA ILE A 56 10.58 2.84 6.76
C ILE A 56 11.94 2.31 7.26
N ASP A 57 11.96 1.32 8.15
CA ASP A 57 13.22 0.72 8.64
C ASP A 57 14.01 0.08 7.50
N ARG A 58 13.34 -0.62 6.56
CA ARG A 58 13.99 -1.19 5.37
C ARG A 58 14.65 -0.14 4.47
N LEU A 59 14.11 1.09 4.40
CA LEU A 59 14.68 2.18 3.60
C LEU A 59 15.85 2.90 4.26
N ASN A 60 15.96 2.84 5.59
CA ASN A 60 16.98 3.52 6.36
C ASN A 60 18.25 2.67 6.59
N ARG A 61 18.29 1.45 6.06
CA ARG A 61 19.43 0.53 6.11
C ARG A 61 20.17 0.51 4.78
#